data_AF-E1RKR2-F1
#
_entry.id   AF-E1RKR2-F1
#
_cell.length_a   1.000
_cell.length_b   1.000
_cell.length_c   1.000
_cell.angle_alpha   90.00
_cell.angle_beta   90.00
_cell.angle_gamma   90.00
#
_symmetry.space_group_name_H-M   'P 1'
#
loop_
_entity.id
_entity.type
_entity.pdbx_description
1 polymer ?
#
loop_
_entity_poly.entity_id
_entity_poly.type
_entity_poly.pdbx_seq_one_letter_code
_entity_poly.pdbx_strand_id
1 'polypeptide(L)'
;MRSSFSTFLPLIAVLILVAVSISSGCSSQDEVNNATLGEINSIEKLADNRLIAIDFTTQDEIFYSQLGASETQYKEALDKLYALGPTFYLEGYGYEARIKSLQFKIDFLDVCSELAAVDDEAEAIFQTSTPEFRTGLVEVLNDYQNIRQRILFLQVMGGDIDKNLISSDYTQAIGVIRGELDAMLESLNSNISFLEEYR
;
A
#
# COMPACT_ATOMS: atom_id res chain seq x y z
N MET A 1 -59.79 68.43 -4.21
CA MET A 1 -59.59 67.26 -5.09
C MET A 1 -58.54 66.36 -4.44
N ARG A 2 -58.95 65.15 -4.06
CA ARG A 2 -58.09 64.07 -3.57
C ARG A 2 -57.37 63.42 -4.76
N SER A 3 -56.08 63.14 -4.60
CA SER A 3 -55.32 62.08 -5.28
C SER A 3 -53.83 62.31 -4.95
N SER A 4 -52.99 61.35 -4.58
CA SER A 4 -53.14 60.01 -4.02
C SER A 4 -51.77 59.72 -3.41
N PHE A 5 -51.75 59.26 -2.16
CA PHE A 5 -50.59 58.61 -1.58
C PHE A 5 -50.39 57.23 -2.25
N SER A 6 -49.17 56.71 -2.11
CA SER A 6 -48.73 55.33 -2.37
C SER A 6 -48.55 54.92 -3.84
N THR A 7 -47.29 54.65 -4.23
CA THR A 7 -46.85 53.28 -4.54
C THR A 7 -45.32 53.17 -4.62
N PHE A 8 -44.74 52.53 -3.59
CA PHE A 8 -43.72 51.49 -3.69
C PHE A 8 -42.48 51.73 -4.56
N LEU A 9 -41.49 52.41 -3.98
CA LEU A 9 -40.10 51.93 -4.04
C LEU A 9 -39.99 50.80 -3.01
N PRO A 10 -39.75 49.54 -3.45
CA PRO A 10 -38.43 48.97 -3.24
C PRO A 10 -38.08 47.92 -4.31
N LEU A 11 -37.35 48.31 -5.37
CA LEU A 11 -36.74 47.33 -6.29
C LEU A 11 -35.25 47.07 -5.98
N ILE A 12 -34.73 47.61 -4.88
CA ILE A 12 -33.31 47.47 -4.46
C ILE A 12 -33.16 46.73 -3.11
N ALA A 13 -34.25 46.25 -2.52
CA ALA A 13 -34.21 45.50 -1.25
C ALA A 13 -34.36 43.97 -1.37
N VAL A 14 -34.41 43.42 -2.59
CA VAL A 14 -34.57 41.96 -2.82
C VAL A 14 -33.30 41.27 -3.34
N LEU A 15 -32.24 42.03 -3.69
CA LEU A 15 -30.97 41.46 -4.17
C LEU A 15 -29.87 41.34 -3.10
N ILE A 16 -30.15 41.67 -1.83
CA ILE A 16 -29.22 41.48 -0.70
C ILE A 16 -29.82 40.54 0.36
N LEU A 17 -30.64 39.57 -0.07
CA LEU A 17 -31.11 38.48 0.79
C LEU A 17 -30.92 37.09 0.15
N VAL A 18 -30.05 37.00 -0.87
CA VAL A 18 -29.50 35.75 -1.41
C VAL A 18 -27.97 35.69 -1.21
N ALA A 19 -27.38 36.69 -0.56
CA ALA A 19 -25.95 36.76 -0.29
C ALA A 19 -25.54 36.21 1.11
N VAL A 20 -26.46 35.63 1.89
CA VAL A 20 -26.19 35.15 3.27
C VAL A 20 -26.71 33.73 3.54
N SER A 21 -26.80 32.88 2.52
CA SER A 21 -27.08 31.44 2.72
C SER A 21 -26.13 30.50 1.99
N ILE A 22 -25.06 31.02 1.40
CA ILE A 22 -23.98 30.23 0.81
C ILE A 22 -22.70 30.49 1.62
N SER A 23 -22.79 30.44 2.95
CA SER A 23 -21.65 29.94 3.70
C SER A 23 -21.58 28.45 3.38
N SER A 24 -20.72 28.14 2.42
CA SER A 24 -20.17 26.83 2.10
C SER A 24 -20.01 25.97 3.37
N GLY A 25 -21.04 25.22 3.71
CA GLY A 25 -20.92 24.13 4.64
C GLY A 25 -20.23 22.99 3.90
N CYS A 26 -18.91 22.87 4.02
CA CYS A 26 -18.36 21.52 4.12
C CYS A 26 -19.16 20.87 5.24
N SER A 27 -19.88 19.79 4.94
CA SER A 27 -20.63 19.13 5.98
C SER A 27 -19.64 18.66 7.05
N SER A 28 -20.03 18.61 8.32
CA SER A 28 -19.16 18.05 9.38
C SER A 28 -18.65 16.64 9.04
N GLN A 29 -19.38 15.91 8.19
CA GLN A 29 -18.96 14.63 7.64
C GLN A 29 -17.78 14.75 6.68
N ASP A 30 -17.74 15.79 5.85
CA ASP A 30 -16.62 16.06 4.94
C ASP A 30 -15.35 16.42 5.71
N GLU A 31 -15.48 17.18 6.81
CA GLU A 31 -14.35 17.49 7.70
C GLU A 31 -13.78 16.23 8.36
N VAL A 32 -14.65 15.33 8.84
CA VAL A 32 -14.24 14.05 9.44
C VAL A 32 -13.60 13.12 8.39
N ASN A 33 -14.19 13.03 7.20
CA ASN A 33 -13.63 12.23 6.10
C ASN A 33 -12.25 12.76 5.66
N ASN A 34 -12.10 14.09 5.58
CA ASN A 34 -10.82 14.73 5.26
C ASN A 34 -9.76 14.50 6.33
N ALA A 35 -10.12 14.58 7.61
CA ALA A 35 -9.21 14.27 8.72
C ALA A 35 -8.74 12.80 8.66
N THR A 36 -9.67 11.87 8.41
CA THR A 36 -9.37 10.44 8.27
C THR A 36 -8.45 10.17 7.08
N LEU A 37 -8.72 10.78 5.93
CA LEU A 37 -7.85 10.67 4.76
C LEU A 37 -6.44 11.24 5.02
N GLY A 38 -6.36 12.35 5.76
CA GLY A 38 -5.08 12.92 6.21
C GLY A 38 -4.28 11.97 7.11
N GLU A 39 -4.95 11.25 8.01
CA GLU A 39 -4.34 10.24 8.86
C GLU A 39 -3.82 9.05 8.04
N ILE A 40 -4.64 8.50 7.13
CA ILE A 40 -4.25 7.43 6.21
C ILE A 40 -2.99 7.82 5.42
N ASN A 41 -2.99 9.03 4.85
CA ASN A 41 -1.87 9.58 4.10
C ASN A 41 -0.59 9.67 4.95
N SER A 42 -0.71 10.11 6.21
CA SER A 42 0.43 10.21 7.11
C SER A 42 1.00 8.84 7.47
N ILE A 43 0.14 7.86 7.76
CA ILE A 43 0.56 6.49 8.10
C ILE A 43 1.29 5.86 6.91
N GLU A 44 0.68 5.90 5.73
CA GLU A 44 1.28 5.32 4.54
C GLU A 44 2.59 6.01 4.15
N LYS A 45 2.67 7.35 4.26
CA LYS A 45 3.90 8.08 3.97
C LYS A 45 5.05 7.69 4.91
N LEU A 46 4.74 7.47 6.19
CA LEU A 46 5.74 7.01 7.15
C LEU A 46 6.25 5.61 6.81
N ALA A 47 5.36 4.71 6.38
CA ALA A 47 5.73 3.36 5.92
C ALA A 47 6.51 3.39 4.60
N ASP A 48 6.10 4.21 3.63
CA ASP A 48 6.79 4.39 2.35
C ASP A 48 8.21 4.90 2.56
N ASN A 49 8.39 5.92 3.40
CA ASN A 49 9.71 6.48 3.70
C ASN A 49 10.65 5.44 4.32
N ARG A 50 10.10 4.54 5.16
CA ARG A 50 10.86 3.42 5.72
C ARG A 50 11.23 2.44 4.64
N LEU A 51 10.26 1.95 3.88
CA LEU A 51 10.46 0.97 2.83
C LEU A 51 11.49 1.43 1.78
N ILE A 52 11.47 2.71 1.40
CA ILE A 52 12.44 3.30 0.47
C ILE A 52 13.85 3.35 1.05
N ALA A 53 13.98 3.44 2.38
CA ALA A 53 15.26 3.55 3.08
C ALA A 53 15.81 2.20 3.59
N ILE A 54 15.04 1.11 3.49
CA ILE A 54 15.49 -0.23 3.88
C ILE A 54 16.60 -0.68 2.93
N ASP A 55 17.68 -1.20 3.50
CA ASP A 55 18.71 -1.92 2.76
C ASP A 55 18.36 -3.41 2.69
N PHE A 56 17.79 -3.82 1.56
CA PHE A 56 17.39 -5.21 1.31
C PHE A 56 18.56 -6.18 1.12
N THR A 57 19.80 -5.68 1.08
CA THR A 57 21.00 -6.53 1.03
C THR A 57 21.42 -7.06 2.40
N THR A 58 20.78 -6.57 3.47
CA THR A 58 21.05 -6.97 4.86
C THR A 58 19.82 -7.63 5.47
N GLN A 59 20.04 -8.68 6.28
CA GLN A 59 18.98 -9.41 6.98
C GLN A 59 19.24 -9.41 8.50
N ASP A 60 19.42 -8.24 9.08
CA ASP A 60 19.66 -8.07 10.52
C ASP A 60 18.38 -7.75 11.31
N GLU A 61 18.48 -7.65 12.64
CA GLU A 61 17.33 -7.33 13.50
C GLU A 61 16.68 -5.99 13.14
N ILE A 62 17.48 -5.02 12.65
CA ILE A 62 16.98 -3.72 12.22
C ILE A 62 16.11 -3.91 10.98
N PHE A 63 16.61 -4.64 9.97
CA PHE A 63 15.85 -4.97 8.76
C PHE A 63 14.47 -5.56 9.09
N TYR A 64 14.41 -6.63 9.88
CA TYR A 64 13.12 -7.26 10.23
C TYR A 64 12.21 -6.33 11.03
N SER A 65 12.76 -5.53 11.95
CA SER A 65 11.99 -4.53 12.69
C SER A 65 11.39 -3.46 11.76
N GLN A 66 12.13 -3.01 10.74
CA GLN A 66 11.64 -2.04 9.78
C GLN A 66 10.56 -2.63 8.84
N LEU A 67 10.72 -3.88 8.41
CA LEU A 67 9.69 -4.59 7.63
C LEU A 67 8.38 -4.67 8.40
N GLY A 68 8.40 -5.26 9.61
CA GLY A 68 7.19 -5.47 10.40
C GLY A 68 6.50 -4.15 10.82
N ALA A 69 7.28 -3.10 11.10
CA ALA A 69 6.73 -1.77 11.38
C ALA A 69 6.01 -1.15 10.16
N SER A 70 6.57 -1.37 8.96
CA SER A 70 5.98 -0.84 7.72
C SER A 70 4.73 -1.63 7.32
N GLU A 71 4.77 -2.95 7.46
CA GLU A 71 3.64 -3.85 7.21
C GLU A 71 2.44 -3.52 8.10
N THR A 72 2.68 -3.35 9.41
CA THR A 72 1.65 -2.97 10.38
C THR A 72 0.96 -1.67 9.98
N GLN A 73 1.73 -0.69 9.53
CA GLN A 73 1.19 0.60 9.13
C GLN A 73 0.45 0.56 7.80
N TYR A 74 0.92 -0.21 6.81
CA TYR A 74 0.15 -0.40 5.59
C TYR A 74 -1.17 -1.11 5.87
N LYS A 75 -1.19 -2.12 6.75
CA LYS A 75 -2.42 -2.77 7.21
C LYS A 75 -3.36 -1.78 7.89
N GLU A 76 -2.84 -0.95 8.80
CA GLU A 76 -3.62 0.10 9.46
C GLU A 76 -4.20 1.11 8.46
N ALA A 77 -3.38 1.58 7.50
CA ALA A 77 -3.83 2.49 6.45
C ALA A 77 -4.91 1.86 5.57
N LEU A 78 -4.76 0.57 5.23
CA LEU A 78 -5.72 -0.19 4.42
C LEU A 78 -7.04 -0.40 5.16
N ASP A 79 -7.00 -0.76 6.44
CA ASP A 79 -8.20 -0.94 7.29
C ASP A 79 -8.96 0.38 7.44
N LYS A 80 -8.24 1.48 7.71
CA LYS A 80 -8.83 2.83 7.76
C LYS A 80 -9.42 3.24 6.41
N LEU A 81 -8.76 2.89 5.31
CA LEU A 81 -9.25 3.17 3.96
C LEU A 81 -10.52 2.37 3.64
N TYR A 82 -10.60 1.10 4.03
CA TYR A 82 -11.83 0.31 3.91
C TYR A 82 -12.97 0.89 4.75
N ALA A 83 -12.69 1.33 5.98
CA ALA A 83 -13.67 1.96 6.84
C ALA A 83 -14.18 3.31 6.29
N LEU A 84 -13.30 4.09 5.66
CA LEU A 84 -13.64 5.36 5.01
C LEU A 84 -14.52 5.15 3.76
N GLY A 85 -14.24 4.10 2.99
CA GLY A 85 -14.90 3.84 1.71
C GLY A 85 -14.55 4.85 0.61
N PRO A 86 -15.15 4.73 -0.59
CA PRO A 86 -14.99 5.72 -1.65
C PRO A 86 -15.60 7.07 -1.23
N THR A 87 -14.85 8.15 -1.40
CA THR A 87 -15.29 9.51 -1.04
C THR A 87 -15.19 10.45 -2.24
N PHE A 88 -15.74 11.66 -2.13
CA PHE A 88 -15.60 12.68 -3.18
C PHE A 88 -14.12 13.04 -3.44
N TYR A 89 -13.26 13.01 -2.42
CA TYR A 89 -11.83 13.31 -2.53
C TYR A 89 -10.99 12.13 -3.03
N LEU A 90 -11.59 10.94 -3.07
CA LEU A 90 -10.99 9.70 -3.50
C LEU A 90 -12.04 8.94 -4.33
N GLU A 91 -12.32 9.46 -5.52
CA GLU A 91 -13.33 8.93 -6.43
C GLU A 91 -13.01 7.46 -6.79
N GLY A 92 -14.04 6.66 -7.09
CA GLY A 92 -13.99 5.19 -7.10
C GLY A 92 -12.74 4.54 -7.70
N TYR A 93 -12.29 4.99 -8.87
CA TYR A 93 -11.08 4.44 -9.50
C TYR A 93 -9.78 4.76 -8.73
N GLY A 94 -9.67 5.94 -8.12
CA GLY A 94 -8.56 6.29 -7.23
C GLY A 94 -8.59 5.52 -5.91
N TYR A 95 -9.78 5.26 -5.38
CA TYR A 95 -9.97 4.41 -4.20
C TYR A 95 -9.49 2.98 -4.44
N GLU A 96 -9.92 2.37 -5.53
CA GLU A 96 -9.52 1.01 -5.90
C GLU A 96 -8.02 0.91 -6.22
N ALA A 97 -7.47 1.88 -6.94
CA ALA A 97 -6.03 1.94 -7.21
C ALA A 97 -5.22 2.04 -5.91
N ARG A 98 -5.72 2.81 -4.94
CA ARG A 98 -5.07 2.97 -3.64
C ARG A 98 -5.08 1.69 -2.81
N ILE A 99 -6.22 0.99 -2.75
CA ILE A 99 -6.31 -0.34 -2.11
C ILE A 99 -5.31 -1.30 -2.73
N LYS A 100 -5.30 -1.42 -4.06
CA LYS A 100 -4.36 -2.31 -4.77
C LYS A 100 -2.91 -1.96 -4.45
N SER A 101 -2.59 -0.67 -4.39
CA SER A 101 -1.25 -0.21 -4.00
C SER A 101 -0.87 -0.58 -2.57
N LEU A 102 -1.78 -0.47 -1.60
CA LEU A 102 -1.52 -0.85 -0.22
C LEU A 102 -1.36 -2.37 -0.08
N GLN A 103 -2.25 -3.15 -0.71
CA GLN A 103 -2.16 -4.60 -0.73
C GLN A 103 -0.85 -5.09 -1.35
N PHE A 104 -0.45 -4.51 -2.47
CA PHE A 104 0.84 -4.79 -3.11
C PHE A 104 2.02 -4.57 -2.18
N LYS A 105 2.02 -3.48 -1.41
CA LYS A 105 3.07 -3.15 -0.44
C LYS A 105 3.10 -4.15 0.72
N ILE A 106 1.93 -4.57 1.22
CA ILE A 106 1.81 -5.57 2.28
C ILE A 106 2.32 -6.93 1.79
N ASP A 107 1.82 -7.41 0.65
CA ASP A 107 2.15 -8.73 0.12
C ASP A 107 3.65 -8.84 -0.22
N PHE A 108 4.29 -7.75 -0.64
CA PHE A 108 5.73 -7.69 -0.82
C PHE A 108 6.49 -7.92 0.49
N LEU A 109 6.10 -7.24 1.57
CA LEU A 109 6.73 -7.40 2.88
C LEU A 109 6.56 -8.81 3.45
N ASP A 110 5.39 -9.42 3.21
CA ASP A 110 5.13 -10.82 3.55
C ASP A 110 6.09 -11.75 2.79
N VAL A 111 6.30 -11.50 1.48
CA VAL A 111 7.23 -12.27 0.65
C VAL A 111 8.69 -12.11 1.10
N CYS A 112 9.12 -10.91 1.50
CA CYS A 112 10.45 -10.70 2.08
C CYS A 112 10.66 -11.52 3.35
N SER A 113 9.66 -11.52 4.24
CA SER A 113 9.73 -12.24 5.52
C SER A 113 9.72 -13.75 5.32
N GLU A 114 8.88 -14.25 4.41
CA GLU A 114 8.82 -15.68 4.08
C GLU A 114 10.10 -16.17 3.40
N LEU A 115 10.66 -15.39 2.47
CA LEU A 115 11.91 -15.75 1.81
C LEU A 115 13.07 -15.89 2.80
N ALA A 116 13.20 -14.94 3.72
CA ALA A 116 14.24 -14.99 4.73
C ALA A 116 14.11 -16.23 5.64
N ALA A 117 12.88 -16.59 6.04
CA ALA A 117 12.66 -17.80 6.84
C ALA A 117 13.04 -19.09 6.08
N VAL A 118 12.72 -19.16 4.78
CA VAL A 118 13.08 -20.32 3.94
C VAL A 118 14.59 -20.36 3.67
N ASP A 119 15.26 -19.20 3.55
CA ASP A 119 16.73 -19.14 3.45
C ASP A 119 17.41 -19.70 4.72
N ASP A 120 16.90 -19.36 5.92
CA ASP A 120 17.38 -19.94 7.19
C ASP A 120 17.17 -21.46 7.25
N GLU A 121 16.01 -21.95 6.80
CA GLU A 121 15.72 -23.38 6.71
C GLU A 121 16.64 -24.09 5.71
N ALA A 122 16.91 -23.47 4.55
CA ALA A 122 17.83 -23.97 3.54
C ALA A 122 19.27 -24.10 4.07
N GLU A 123 19.72 -23.19 4.93
CA GLU A 123 21.02 -23.33 5.60
C GLU A 123 20.99 -24.50 6.61
N ALA A 124 19.92 -24.59 7.41
CA ALA A 124 19.82 -25.57 8.48
C ALA A 124 19.80 -27.02 7.96
N ILE A 125 19.20 -27.30 6.80
CA ILE A 125 19.11 -28.67 6.28
C ILE A 125 20.48 -29.31 6.05
N PHE A 126 21.51 -28.54 5.68
CA PHE A 126 22.87 -29.07 5.47
C PHE A 126 23.55 -29.58 6.74
N GLN A 127 23.02 -29.25 7.91
CA GLN A 127 23.52 -29.70 9.20
C GLN A 127 22.79 -30.94 9.73
N THR A 128 21.80 -31.45 8.98
CA THR A 128 20.95 -32.57 9.39
C THR A 128 21.47 -33.93 8.92
N SER A 129 20.83 -35.00 9.40
CA SER A 129 21.11 -36.38 9.02
C SER A 129 20.51 -36.70 7.63
N THR A 130 21.00 -37.72 6.93
CA THR A 130 20.66 -37.94 5.50
C THR A 130 19.15 -38.10 5.20
N PRO A 131 18.35 -38.84 5.98
CA PRO A 131 16.90 -38.89 5.79
C PRO A 131 16.23 -37.53 5.98
N GLU A 132 16.61 -36.79 7.03
CA GLU A 132 16.08 -35.46 7.34
C GLU A 132 16.47 -34.44 6.27
N PHE A 133 17.70 -34.50 5.77
CA PHE A 133 18.18 -33.67 4.67
C PHE A 133 17.32 -33.86 3.41
N ARG A 134 16.99 -35.10 3.04
CA ARG A 134 16.18 -35.37 1.84
C ARG A 134 14.76 -34.83 1.97
N THR A 135 14.16 -34.95 3.15
CA THR A 135 12.83 -34.38 3.41
C THR A 135 12.88 -32.85 3.39
N GLY A 136 13.80 -32.26 4.14
CA GLY A 136 13.96 -30.81 4.22
C GLY A 136 14.30 -30.17 2.86
N LEU A 137 15.13 -30.82 2.05
CA LEU A 137 15.42 -30.36 0.68
C LEU A 137 14.15 -30.26 -0.19
N VAL A 138 13.24 -31.22 -0.08
CA VAL A 138 11.98 -31.18 -0.82
C VAL A 138 11.05 -30.08 -0.31
N GLU A 139 11.00 -29.88 1.00
CA GLU A 139 10.20 -28.82 1.64
C GLU A 139 10.70 -27.44 1.21
N VAL A 140 12.00 -27.14 1.42
CA VAL A 140 12.63 -25.88 1.01
C VAL A 140 12.45 -25.60 -0.49
N LEU A 141 12.64 -26.60 -1.36
CA LEU A 141 12.42 -26.41 -2.80
C LEU A 141 10.96 -26.09 -3.13
N ASN A 142 9.99 -26.70 -2.43
CA ASN A 142 8.58 -26.37 -2.65
C ASN A 142 8.26 -24.96 -2.18
N ASP A 143 8.80 -24.53 -1.04
CA ASP A 143 8.56 -23.20 -0.49
C ASP A 143 9.20 -22.12 -1.36
N TYR A 144 10.43 -22.32 -1.83
CA TYR A 144 11.03 -21.45 -2.84
C TYR A 144 10.20 -21.38 -4.13
N GLN A 145 9.62 -22.48 -4.61
CA GLN A 145 8.74 -22.44 -5.77
C GLN A 145 7.45 -21.66 -5.51
N ASN A 146 6.86 -21.79 -4.31
CA ASN A 146 5.68 -21.02 -3.91
C ASN A 146 5.98 -19.53 -3.86
N ILE A 147 7.08 -19.14 -3.20
CA ILE A 147 7.55 -17.75 -3.11
C ILE A 147 7.82 -17.20 -4.52
N ARG A 148 8.45 -17.98 -5.39
CA ARG A 148 8.69 -17.59 -6.79
C ARG A 148 7.40 -17.24 -7.52
N GLN A 149 6.33 -18.02 -7.35
CA GLN A 149 5.03 -17.70 -7.96
C GLN A 149 4.43 -16.43 -7.37
N ARG A 150 4.57 -16.20 -6.06
CA ARG A 150 4.12 -14.97 -5.40
C ARG A 150 4.88 -13.74 -5.93
N ILE A 151 6.20 -13.82 -6.08
CA ILE A 151 7.02 -12.75 -6.66
C ILE A 151 6.56 -12.41 -8.09
N LEU A 152 6.36 -13.43 -8.94
CA LEU A 152 5.88 -13.23 -10.32
C LEU A 152 4.50 -12.57 -10.35
N PHE A 153 3.59 -13.00 -9.47
CA PHE A 153 2.28 -12.37 -9.33
C PHE A 153 2.38 -10.91 -8.91
N LEU A 154 3.26 -10.60 -7.95
CA LEU A 154 3.48 -9.22 -7.49
C LEU A 154 4.11 -8.34 -8.58
N GLN A 155 5.02 -8.87 -9.41
CA GLN A 155 5.55 -8.12 -10.56
C GLN A 155 4.44 -7.70 -11.53
N VAL A 156 3.47 -8.59 -11.80
CA VAL A 156 2.30 -8.28 -12.62
C VAL A 156 1.43 -7.23 -11.91
N MET A 157 1.08 -7.45 -10.64
CA MET A 157 0.27 -6.51 -9.87
C MET A 157 0.90 -5.10 -9.83
N GLY A 158 2.19 -5.00 -9.55
CA GLY A 158 2.94 -3.75 -9.52
C GLY A 158 3.05 -3.05 -10.89
N GLY A 159 2.94 -3.82 -11.98
CA GLY A 159 2.84 -3.31 -13.34
C GLY A 159 1.44 -2.75 -13.67
N ASP A 160 0.40 -3.40 -13.17
CA ASP A 160 -1.01 -3.10 -13.44
C ASP A 160 -1.58 -1.97 -12.57
N ILE A 161 -0.88 -1.56 -11.50
CA ILE A 161 -1.28 -0.39 -10.71
C ILE A 161 -1.19 0.87 -11.57
N ASP A 162 -2.34 1.46 -11.90
CA ASP A 162 -2.40 2.74 -12.61
C ASP A 162 -1.95 3.89 -11.70
N LYS A 163 -0.66 4.25 -11.85
CA LYS A 163 0.00 5.30 -11.08
C LYS A 163 -0.61 6.68 -11.32
N ASN A 164 -1.36 6.90 -12.39
CA ASN A 164 -2.00 8.21 -12.66
C ASN A 164 -3.18 8.45 -11.72
N LEU A 165 -3.73 7.39 -11.12
CA LEU A 165 -4.83 7.44 -10.17
C LEU A 165 -4.35 7.56 -8.71
N ILE A 166 -3.03 7.60 -8.50
CA ILE A 166 -2.40 7.66 -7.19
C ILE A 166 -1.53 8.91 -7.13
N SER A 167 -1.54 9.60 -5.99
CA SER A 167 -0.63 10.73 -5.79
C SER A 167 0.83 10.28 -5.95
N SER A 168 1.61 11.10 -6.65
CA SER A 168 3.02 10.82 -6.96
C SER A 168 3.86 10.49 -5.72
N ASP A 169 3.51 11.09 -4.57
CA ASP A 169 4.14 10.90 -3.26
C ASP A 169 4.22 9.42 -2.84
N TYR A 170 3.34 8.56 -3.38
CA TYR A 170 3.23 7.16 -2.98
C TYR A 170 3.61 6.17 -4.08
N THR A 171 4.00 6.68 -5.25
CA THR A 171 4.37 5.86 -6.41
C THR A 171 5.84 5.46 -6.40
N GLN A 172 6.67 6.16 -5.62
CA GLN A 172 8.09 5.86 -5.48
C GLN A 172 8.33 4.50 -4.81
N ALA A 173 7.61 4.22 -3.72
CA ALA A 173 7.66 2.93 -3.03
C ALA A 173 7.33 1.76 -3.98
N ILE A 174 6.35 1.93 -4.88
CA ILE A 174 6.02 0.92 -5.91
C ILE A 174 7.22 0.67 -6.83
N GLY A 175 7.95 1.72 -7.20
CA GLY A 175 9.17 1.60 -8.02
C GLY A 175 10.27 0.81 -7.31
N VAL A 176 10.50 1.10 -6.03
CA VAL A 176 11.47 0.36 -5.19
C VAL A 176 11.09 -1.12 -5.12
N ILE A 177 9.84 -1.43 -4.74
CA ILE A 177 9.35 -2.81 -4.61
C ILE A 177 9.56 -3.60 -5.90
N ARG A 178 9.27 -2.99 -7.06
CA ARG A 178 9.47 -3.68 -8.34
C ARG A 178 10.93 -4.03 -8.61
N GLY A 179 11.85 -3.12 -8.30
CA GLY A 179 13.28 -3.39 -8.42
C GLY A 179 13.74 -4.52 -7.50
N GLU A 180 13.25 -4.52 -6.26
CA GLU A 180 13.57 -5.58 -5.29
C GLU A 180 12.97 -6.93 -5.69
N LEU A 181 11.73 -6.97 -6.20
CA LEU A 181 11.13 -8.20 -6.71
C LEU A 181 11.95 -8.83 -7.85
N ASP A 182 12.51 -8.00 -8.75
CA ASP A 182 13.38 -8.47 -9.83
C ASP A 182 14.67 -9.11 -9.26
N ALA A 183 15.31 -8.45 -8.29
CA ALA A 183 16.52 -8.94 -7.63
C ALA A 183 16.26 -10.23 -6.81
N MET A 184 15.16 -10.26 -6.05
CA MET A 184 14.73 -11.43 -5.29
C MET A 184 14.46 -12.62 -6.22
N LEU A 185 13.81 -12.39 -7.36
CA LEU A 185 13.53 -13.45 -8.33
C LEU A 185 14.83 -14.05 -8.89
N GLU A 186 15.82 -13.22 -9.20
CA GLU A 186 17.13 -13.67 -9.68
C GLU A 186 17.84 -14.53 -8.63
N SER A 187 17.94 -14.03 -7.39
CA SER A 187 18.54 -14.75 -6.26
C SER A 187 17.84 -16.08 -6.00
N LEU A 188 16.51 -16.08 -5.94
CA LEU A 188 15.69 -17.26 -5.69
C LEU A 188 15.86 -18.33 -6.78
N ASN A 189 15.89 -17.94 -8.06
CA ASN A 189 16.14 -18.89 -9.15
C ASN A 189 17.54 -19.52 -9.06
N SER A 190 18.54 -18.76 -8.60
CA SER A 190 19.89 -19.28 -8.35
C SER A 190 19.89 -20.30 -7.21
N ASN A 191 19.24 -19.97 -6.09
CA ASN A 191 19.14 -20.87 -4.93
C ASN A 191 18.40 -22.18 -5.27
N ILE A 192 17.28 -22.08 -6.00
CA ILE A 192 16.55 -23.27 -6.49
C ILE A 192 17.47 -24.13 -7.36
N SER A 193 18.16 -23.52 -8.34
CA SER A 193 19.02 -24.25 -9.27
C SER A 193 20.15 -24.99 -8.53
N PHE A 194 20.76 -24.33 -7.53
CA PHE A 194 21.78 -24.93 -6.69
C PHE A 194 21.25 -26.10 -5.86
N LEU A 195 20.10 -25.94 -5.20
CA LEU A 195 19.50 -27.00 -4.38
C LEU A 195 19.03 -28.20 -5.21
N GLU A 196 18.58 -27.97 -6.45
CA GLU A 196 18.23 -29.06 -7.37
C GLU A 196 19.42 -29.97 -7.72
N GLU A 197 20.67 -29.51 -7.59
CA GLU A 197 21.86 -30.36 -7.78
C GLU A 197 21.99 -31.46 -6.71
N TYR A 198 21.35 -31.28 -5.54
CA TYR A 198 21.38 -32.23 -4.42
C TYR A 198 20.21 -33.21 -4.41
N ARG A 199 19.23 -33.02 -5.30
CA ARG A 199 18.00 -33.83 -5.35
C ARG A 199 18.23 -35.20 -5.99
#